data_AF-A0A3B8SQV8-F1
#
_entry.id   AF-A0A3B8SQV8-F1
#
_cell.length_a   1.000
_cell.length_b   1.000
_cell.length_c   1.000
_cell.angle_alpha   90.00
_cell.angle_beta   90.00
_cell.angle_gamma   90.00
#
_symmetry.space_group_name_H-M   'P 1'
#
loop_
_entity.id
_entity.type
_entity.pdbx_description
1 polymer ?
#
loop_
_entity_poly.entity_id
_entity_poly.type
_entity_poly.pdbx_seq_one_letter_code
_entity_poly.pdbx_strand_id
1 'polypeptide(L)'
;MGTINSKMLIKRTTKAKLPKKLPIGELCYCTDVNELYIGDEEGNILINDNIGERGKSLEFIWKGTKLGIRVEGEPKFKFVELSVQNVVNDKVDSIILSINNMTSDIRNIKNKAAVTDQRITDMSTEIADLKKKLKDLEENRPVDPGPDEPDPPTPSDNEYIYYGIIPFAATGGSYGAEGHKKYTELTENMLKDSRSRITKIKAQTLGKTSLGKESTTSFADYTIVLVPEDSDYVVTMDNGLGGKVQFNEEICGPEFGQMGANGNAIMVVDKVRYRVYGVYLLFPSEIFIYVD
;
A
#
# COMPACT_ATOMS: atom_id res chain seq x y z
N MET A 1 13.44 -3.41 -38.41
CA MET A 1 14.29 -2.32 -38.94
C MET A 1 14.23 -2.39 -40.45
N GLY A 2 13.76 -1.34 -41.13
CA GLY A 2 13.71 -1.32 -42.60
C GLY A 2 15.10 -1.15 -43.20
N THR A 3 15.48 -2.00 -44.14
CA THR A 3 16.74 -1.91 -44.87
C THR A 3 16.65 -0.78 -45.90
N ILE A 4 17.58 0.17 -45.87
CA ILE A 4 17.69 1.20 -46.91
C ILE A 4 18.35 0.54 -48.12
N ASN A 5 17.58 0.27 -49.17
CA ASN A 5 18.05 -0.43 -50.37
C ASN A 5 18.86 0.48 -51.31
N SER A 6 18.77 1.81 -51.18
CA SER A 6 19.49 2.76 -52.03
C SER A 6 19.63 4.14 -51.37
N LYS A 7 20.72 4.86 -51.67
CA LYS A 7 20.91 6.28 -51.34
C LYS A 7 21.16 7.05 -52.62
N MET A 8 20.50 8.20 -52.75
CA MET A 8 20.62 9.08 -53.92
C MET A 8 21.06 10.46 -53.45
N LEU A 9 22.09 11.01 -54.10
CA LEU A 9 22.62 12.33 -53.78
C LEU A 9 21.96 13.36 -54.70
N ILE A 10 21.37 14.41 -54.10
CA ILE A 10 20.77 15.51 -54.86
C ILE A 10 21.59 16.77 -54.58
N LYS A 11 22.18 17.35 -55.63
CA LYS A 11 22.87 18.63 -55.51
C LYS A 11 21.85 19.76 -55.40
N ARG A 12 22.12 20.77 -54.58
CA ARG A 12 21.24 21.95 -54.43
C ARG A 12 21.93 23.18 -54.98
N THR A 13 21.22 23.97 -55.77
CA THR A 13 21.74 25.20 -56.38
C THR A 13 20.62 26.21 -56.59
N THR A 14 20.94 27.37 -57.16
CA THR A 14 19.97 28.32 -57.73
C THR A 14 19.87 28.12 -59.24
N LYS A 15 18.74 28.43 -59.87
CA LYS A 15 18.54 28.28 -61.32
C LYS A 15 19.64 28.95 -62.15
N ALA A 16 20.08 30.14 -61.75
CA ALA A 16 21.17 30.88 -62.41
C ALA A 16 22.54 30.17 -62.34
N LYS A 17 22.72 29.26 -61.39
CA LYS A 17 23.95 28.48 -61.16
C LYS A 17 23.79 27.02 -61.58
N LEU A 18 22.67 26.64 -62.19
CA LEU A 18 22.49 25.31 -62.76
C LEU A 18 23.47 25.16 -63.94
N PRO A 19 24.31 24.10 -63.97
CA PRO A 19 25.17 23.84 -65.12
C PRO A 19 24.33 23.68 -66.40
N LYS A 20 24.87 24.12 -67.54
CA LYS A 20 24.18 23.98 -68.85
C LYS A 20 23.85 22.52 -69.19
N LYS A 21 24.64 21.56 -68.69
CA LYS A 21 24.42 20.12 -68.80
C LYS A 21 24.92 19.41 -67.55
N LEU A 22 24.06 18.64 -66.90
CA LEU A 22 24.36 17.73 -65.81
C LEU A 22 24.87 16.40 -66.38
N PRO A 23 25.74 15.67 -65.66
CA PRO A 23 26.05 14.29 -66.00
C PRO A 23 24.78 13.43 -66.06
N ILE A 24 24.77 12.43 -66.96
CA ILE A 24 23.65 11.52 -67.13
C ILE A 24 23.30 10.86 -65.79
N GLY A 25 22.04 10.94 -65.39
CA GLY A 25 21.51 10.41 -64.13
C GLY A 25 21.76 11.27 -62.90
N GLU A 26 22.48 12.39 -63.01
CA GLU A 26 22.72 13.28 -61.86
C GLU A 26 21.50 14.16 -61.60
N LEU A 27 21.10 14.25 -60.33
CA LEU A 27 19.99 15.09 -59.88
C LEU A 27 20.46 16.42 -59.31
N CYS A 28 19.81 17.51 -59.73
CA CYS A 28 20.03 18.84 -59.20
C CYS A 28 18.72 19.57 -58.91
N TYR A 29 18.55 20.03 -57.67
CA TYR A 29 17.38 20.78 -57.22
C TYR A 29 17.70 22.28 -57.15
N CYS A 30 16.98 23.08 -57.94
CA CYS A 30 17.04 24.54 -57.93
C CYS A 30 16.08 25.09 -56.88
N THR A 31 16.61 25.54 -55.74
CA THR A 31 15.82 25.88 -54.55
C THR A 31 15.02 27.19 -54.70
N ASP A 32 15.46 28.09 -55.57
CA ASP A 32 14.86 29.40 -55.83
C ASP A 32 13.58 29.32 -56.68
N VAL A 33 13.45 28.27 -57.50
CA VAL A 33 12.32 28.07 -58.42
C VAL A 33 11.55 26.78 -58.16
N ASN A 34 11.96 26.00 -57.16
CA ASN A 34 11.38 24.69 -56.83
C ASN A 34 11.38 23.73 -58.02
N GLU A 35 12.46 23.71 -58.81
CA GLU A 35 12.60 22.86 -59.99
C GLU A 35 13.64 21.77 -59.74
N LEU A 36 13.33 20.52 -60.07
CA LEU A 36 14.21 19.36 -59.96
C LEU A 36 14.61 18.90 -61.36
N TYR A 37 15.91 18.84 -61.60
CA TYR A 37 16.48 18.43 -62.88
C TYR A 37 17.20 17.09 -62.77
N ILE A 38 17.13 16.28 -63.84
CA ILE A 38 18.02 15.14 -64.08
C ILE A 38 18.82 15.38 -65.37
N GLY A 39 20.11 15.03 -65.36
CA GLY A 39 20.93 15.03 -66.57
C GLY A 39 20.63 13.81 -67.45
N ASP A 40 20.60 14.00 -68.77
CA ASP A 40 20.45 12.95 -69.77
C ASP A 40 21.37 13.17 -70.99
N GLU A 41 21.18 12.38 -72.04
CA GLU A 41 21.99 12.50 -73.26
C GLU A 41 21.76 13.85 -73.96
N GLU A 42 20.55 14.40 -73.88
CA GLU A 42 20.11 15.61 -74.59
C GLU A 42 20.33 16.91 -73.78
N GLY A 43 20.45 16.85 -72.45
CA GLY A 43 20.64 18.01 -71.59
C GLY A 43 20.18 17.82 -70.14
N ASN A 44 19.49 18.84 -69.60
CA ASN A 44 18.86 18.79 -68.29
C ASN A 44 17.35 18.69 -68.48
N ILE A 45 16.74 17.62 -68.00
CA ILE A 45 15.28 17.43 -68.03
C ILE A 45 14.69 17.88 -66.70
N LEU A 46 13.66 18.74 -66.75
CA LEU A 46 12.84 19.09 -65.59
C LEU A 46 11.89 17.92 -65.28
N ILE A 47 11.95 17.37 -64.07
CA ILE A 47 11.21 16.14 -63.71
C ILE A 47 10.08 16.37 -62.71
N ASN A 48 9.85 17.62 -62.30
CA ASN A 48 8.76 17.99 -61.40
C ASN A 48 7.87 19.10 -61.98
N ASP A 49 7.85 19.26 -63.31
CA ASP A 49 6.91 20.14 -64.01
C ASP A 49 5.47 19.63 -63.97
N ASN A 50 5.31 18.31 -63.87
CA ASN A 50 4.05 17.63 -63.72
C ASN A 50 3.77 17.39 -62.24
N ILE A 51 3.06 18.34 -61.64
CA ILE A 51 2.29 18.04 -60.43
C ILE A 51 1.27 16.98 -60.86
N GLY A 52 1.49 15.72 -60.47
CA GLY A 52 0.51 14.67 -60.71
C GLY A 52 -0.85 15.09 -60.18
N GLU A 53 -1.92 14.63 -60.83
CA GLU A 53 -3.28 14.93 -60.35
C GLU A 53 -3.40 14.59 -58.87
N ARG A 54 -4.07 15.46 -58.11
CA ARG A 54 -4.32 15.21 -56.70
C ARG A 54 -5.02 13.85 -56.56
N GLY A 55 -4.40 12.94 -55.82
CA GLY A 55 -5.00 11.64 -55.51
C GLY A 55 -6.33 11.80 -54.77
N LYS A 56 -7.24 10.83 -54.96
CA LYS A 56 -8.55 10.81 -54.29
C LYS A 56 -8.40 10.78 -52.77
N SER A 57 -9.21 11.56 -52.07
CA SER A 57 -9.21 11.62 -50.61
C SER A 57 -9.90 10.40 -49.98
N LEU A 58 -9.76 10.20 -48.67
CA LEU A 58 -10.60 9.28 -47.90
C LEU A 58 -11.76 10.04 -47.26
N GLU A 59 -12.94 9.44 -47.26
CA GLU A 59 -14.13 9.97 -46.61
C GLU A 59 -14.54 9.07 -45.44
N PHE A 60 -15.06 9.69 -44.37
CA PHE A 60 -15.40 9.03 -43.12
C PHE A 60 -16.83 9.36 -42.69
N ILE A 61 -17.55 8.36 -42.15
CA ILE A 61 -18.87 8.56 -41.53
C ILE A 61 -19.08 7.61 -40.35
N TRP A 62 -19.78 8.07 -39.32
CA TRP A 62 -20.18 7.24 -38.18
C TRP A 62 -21.63 6.78 -38.31
N LYS A 63 -21.87 5.50 -38.00
CA LYS A 63 -23.21 4.92 -37.81
C LYS A 63 -23.24 4.15 -36.50
N GLY A 64 -23.62 4.82 -35.42
CA GLY A 64 -23.51 4.26 -34.07
C GLY A 64 -22.05 3.92 -33.75
N THR A 65 -21.77 2.66 -33.43
CA THR A 65 -20.42 2.13 -33.13
C THR A 65 -19.61 1.74 -34.35
N LYS A 66 -20.16 1.90 -35.57
CA LYS A 66 -19.49 1.54 -36.82
C LYS A 66 -18.84 2.75 -37.48
N LEU A 67 -17.55 2.63 -37.81
CA LEU A 67 -16.83 3.60 -38.64
C LEU A 67 -16.89 3.16 -40.11
N GLY A 68 -17.49 3.99 -40.95
CA GLY A 68 -17.50 3.85 -42.41
C GLY A 68 -16.35 4.59 -43.05
N ILE A 69 -15.61 3.93 -43.95
CA ILE A 69 -14.52 4.52 -44.75
C ILE A 69 -14.78 4.24 -46.23
N ARG A 70 -14.53 5.22 -47.11
CA ARG A 70 -14.46 5.02 -48.57
C ARG A 70 -13.43 5.94 -49.22
N VAL A 71 -13.02 5.62 -50.44
CA VAL A 71 -12.28 6.56 -51.29
C VAL A 71 -13.27 7.54 -51.93
N GLU A 72 -12.87 8.80 -52.07
CA GLU A 72 -13.65 9.87 -52.69
C GLU A 72 -14.22 9.43 -54.07
N GLY A 73 -15.53 9.59 -54.23
CA GLY A 73 -16.26 9.16 -55.43
C GLY A 73 -16.66 7.68 -55.48
N GLU A 74 -16.27 6.84 -54.52
CA GLU A 74 -16.80 5.48 -54.44
C GLU A 74 -18.27 5.48 -53.97
N PRO A 75 -19.14 4.61 -54.50
CA PRO A 75 -20.57 4.65 -54.20
C PRO A 75 -20.93 4.14 -52.79
N LYS A 76 -20.03 3.43 -52.10
CA LYS A 76 -20.35 2.71 -50.85
C LYS A 76 -19.26 2.85 -49.80
N PHE A 77 -19.65 3.12 -48.56
CA PHE A 77 -18.79 3.02 -47.39
C PHE A 77 -18.60 1.56 -46.97
N LYS A 78 -17.36 1.20 -46.61
CA LYS A 78 -17.04 -0.04 -45.89
C LYS A 78 -17.05 0.26 -44.39
N PHE A 79 -17.85 -0.48 -43.64
CA PHE A 79 -18.02 -0.26 -42.20
C PHE A 79 -17.23 -1.28 -41.38
N VAL A 80 -16.55 -0.80 -40.34
CA VAL A 80 -15.91 -1.62 -39.31
C VAL A 80 -16.63 -1.39 -37.99
N GLU A 81 -17.01 -2.47 -37.32
CA GLU A 81 -17.60 -2.43 -35.98
C GLU A 81 -16.49 -2.15 -34.96
N LEU A 82 -16.66 -1.08 -34.18
CA LEU A 82 -15.70 -0.67 -33.16
C LEU A 82 -16.32 -0.75 -31.75
N SER A 83 -17.44 -1.47 -31.59
CA SER A 83 -18.03 -1.68 -30.26
C SER A 83 -17.06 -2.36 -29.30
N VAL A 84 -17.05 -1.90 -28.05
CA VAL A 84 -16.27 -2.50 -26.96
C VAL A 84 -16.90 -3.77 -26.40
N GLN A 85 -18.00 -4.26 -26.97
CA GLN A 85 -18.82 -5.33 -26.39
C GLN A 85 -18.03 -6.62 -26.19
N ASN A 86 -17.14 -6.98 -27.12
CA ASN A 86 -16.32 -8.18 -26.98
C ASN A 86 -15.32 -8.05 -25.82
N VAL A 87 -14.69 -6.88 -25.67
CA VAL A 87 -13.79 -6.59 -24.54
C VAL A 87 -14.54 -6.60 -23.21
N VAL A 88 -15.79 -6.11 -23.21
CA VAL A 88 -16.67 -6.15 -22.03
C VAL A 88 -17.02 -7.59 -21.69
N ASN A 89 -17.41 -8.42 -22.66
CA ASN A 89 -17.77 -9.82 -22.45
C ASN A 89 -16.58 -10.63 -21.90
N ASP A 90 -15.40 -10.50 -22.49
CA ASP A 90 -14.19 -11.20 -22.01
C ASP A 90 -13.86 -10.85 -20.55
N LYS A 91 -14.04 -9.57 -20.18
CA LYS A 91 -13.87 -9.12 -18.79
C LYS A 91 -14.95 -9.68 -17.87
N VAL A 92 -16.20 -9.72 -18.33
CA VAL A 92 -17.32 -10.29 -17.55
C VAL A 92 -17.07 -11.78 -17.28
N ASP A 93 -16.65 -12.55 -18.28
CA ASP A 93 -16.36 -13.97 -18.11
C ASP A 93 -15.19 -14.21 -17.15
N SER A 94 -14.14 -13.39 -17.24
CA SER A 94 -13.02 -13.41 -16.29
C SER A 94 -13.47 -13.11 -14.85
N ILE A 95 -14.34 -12.10 -14.67
CA ILE A 95 -14.90 -11.75 -13.37
C ILE A 95 -15.77 -12.89 -12.82
N ILE A 96 -16.62 -13.50 -13.64
CA ILE A 96 -17.46 -14.65 -13.25
C ILE A 96 -16.59 -15.81 -12.77
N LEU A 97 -15.51 -16.13 -13.48
CA LEU A 97 -14.57 -17.18 -13.08
C LEU A 97 -13.93 -16.86 -11.71
N SER A 98 -13.49 -15.63 -11.51
CA SER A 98 -12.91 -15.19 -10.23
C SER A 98 -13.93 -15.28 -9.08
N ILE A 99 -15.17 -14.87 -9.30
CA ILE A 99 -16.25 -14.94 -8.29
C ILE A 99 -16.53 -16.39 -7.90
N ASN A 100 -16.57 -17.30 -8.87
CA ASN A 100 -16.80 -18.72 -8.60
C ASN A 100 -15.67 -19.34 -7.75
N ASN A 101 -14.42 -19.00 -8.05
CA ASN A 101 -13.28 -19.43 -7.25
C ASN A 101 -13.36 -18.90 -5.82
N MET A 102 -13.59 -17.60 -5.63
CA MET A 102 -13.75 -17.00 -4.29
C MET A 102 -14.91 -17.63 -3.52
N THR A 103 -16.03 -17.92 -4.19
CA THR A 103 -17.19 -18.60 -3.57
C THR A 103 -16.82 -19.99 -3.07
N SER A 104 -15.99 -20.73 -3.81
CA SER A 104 -15.47 -22.04 -3.39
C SER A 104 -14.57 -21.91 -2.16
N ASP A 105 -13.67 -20.93 -2.15
CA ASP A 105 -12.75 -20.69 -1.04
C ASP A 105 -13.49 -20.31 0.25
N ILE A 106 -14.50 -19.44 0.15
CA ILE A 106 -15.37 -19.07 1.28
C ILE A 106 -16.06 -20.30 1.85
N ARG A 107 -16.57 -21.20 0.99
CA ARG A 107 -17.20 -22.46 1.44
C ARG A 107 -16.19 -23.32 2.22
N ASN A 108 -14.97 -23.44 1.71
CA ASN A 108 -13.90 -24.20 2.37
C ASN A 108 -13.52 -23.60 3.74
N ILE A 109 -13.40 -22.28 3.82
CA ILE A 109 -13.10 -21.57 5.08
C ILE A 109 -14.23 -21.78 6.09
N LYS A 110 -15.49 -21.66 5.65
CA LYS A 110 -16.65 -21.89 6.52
C LYS A 110 -16.65 -23.30 7.12
N ASN A 111 -16.34 -24.32 6.32
CA ASN A 111 -16.24 -25.70 6.80
C ASN A 111 -15.11 -25.86 7.84
N LYS A 112 -13.95 -25.24 7.62
CA LYS A 112 -12.83 -25.26 8.59
C LYS A 112 -13.17 -24.53 9.89
N ALA A 113 -13.89 -23.41 9.81
CA ALA A 113 -14.36 -22.68 10.97
C ALA A 113 -15.29 -23.55 11.83
N ALA A 114 -16.28 -24.21 11.21
CA ALA A 114 -17.19 -25.12 11.92
C ALA A 114 -16.46 -26.25 12.67
N VAL A 115 -15.41 -26.84 12.05
CA VAL A 115 -14.58 -27.85 12.73
C VAL A 115 -13.82 -27.25 13.91
N THR A 116 -13.35 -26.00 13.80
CA THR A 116 -12.62 -25.32 14.88
C THR A 116 -13.54 -24.98 16.04
N ASP A 117 -14.75 -24.50 15.75
CA ASP A 117 -15.79 -24.20 16.76
C ASP A 117 -16.17 -25.45 17.56
N GLN A 118 -16.29 -26.60 16.88
CA GLN A 118 -16.52 -27.87 17.55
C GLN A 118 -15.39 -28.22 18.52
N ARG A 119 -14.12 -28.10 18.08
CA ARG A 119 -12.95 -28.38 18.93
C ARG A 119 -12.88 -27.45 20.13
N ILE A 120 -13.22 -26.17 19.96
CA ILE A 120 -13.28 -25.20 21.08
C ILE A 120 -14.36 -25.61 22.09
N THR A 121 -15.50 -26.07 21.60
CA THR A 121 -16.60 -26.57 22.45
C THR A 121 -16.16 -27.81 23.24
N ASP A 122 -15.50 -28.75 22.59
CA ASP A 122 -14.97 -29.96 23.21
C ASP A 122 -13.94 -29.63 24.30
N MET A 123 -12.97 -28.75 24.00
CA MET A 123 -11.97 -28.29 24.99
C MET A 123 -12.60 -27.53 26.16
N SER A 124 -13.62 -26.71 25.90
CA SER A 124 -14.32 -25.97 26.96
C SER A 124 -15.03 -26.91 27.94
N THR A 125 -15.58 -28.00 27.42
CA THR A 125 -16.21 -29.06 28.22
C THR A 125 -15.15 -29.78 29.09
N GLU A 126 -14.00 -30.13 28.51
CA GLU A 126 -12.91 -30.76 29.26
C GLU A 126 -12.34 -29.85 30.36
N ILE A 127 -12.17 -28.56 30.09
CA ILE A 127 -11.75 -27.56 31.10
C ILE A 127 -12.78 -27.47 32.23
N ALA A 128 -14.08 -27.51 31.93
CA ALA A 128 -15.12 -27.47 32.96
C ALA A 128 -15.05 -28.70 33.89
N ASP A 129 -14.82 -29.88 33.32
CA ASP A 129 -14.64 -31.12 34.09
C ASP A 129 -13.38 -31.08 34.96
N LEU A 130 -12.27 -30.58 34.42
CA LEU A 130 -11.02 -30.41 35.18
C LEU A 130 -11.17 -29.41 36.33
N LYS A 131 -11.86 -28.29 36.10
CA LYS A 131 -12.17 -27.31 37.16
C LYS A 131 -12.99 -27.93 38.28
N LYS A 132 -13.97 -28.78 37.96
CA LYS A 132 -14.76 -29.50 38.95
C LYS A 132 -13.87 -30.44 39.78
N LYS A 133 -13.02 -31.25 39.13
CA LYS A 133 -12.08 -32.14 39.83
C LYS A 133 -11.11 -31.37 40.73
N LEU A 134 -10.62 -30.22 40.28
CA LEU A 134 -9.74 -29.37 41.09
C LEU A 134 -10.45 -28.88 42.36
N LYS A 135 -11.70 -28.40 42.21
CA LYS A 135 -12.52 -27.97 43.34
C LYS A 135 -12.73 -29.10 44.36
N ASP A 136 -13.06 -30.30 43.89
CA ASP A 136 -13.25 -31.48 44.76
C ASP A 136 -11.94 -31.86 45.51
N LEU A 137 -10.77 -31.60 44.92
CA LEU A 137 -9.46 -31.81 45.55
C LEU A 137 -9.11 -30.73 46.57
N GLU A 138 -9.43 -29.47 46.29
CA GLU A 138 -9.24 -28.35 47.22
C GLU A 138 -10.10 -28.51 48.48
N GLU A 139 -11.36 -28.94 48.33
CA GLU A 139 -12.27 -29.19 49.45
C GLU A 139 -11.86 -30.38 50.33
N ASN A 140 -11.10 -31.35 49.78
CA ASN A 140 -10.60 -32.52 50.50
C ASN A 140 -9.13 -32.40 50.95
N ARG A 141 -8.53 -31.20 50.84
CA ARG A 141 -7.16 -30.97 51.29
C ARG A 141 -7.10 -31.07 52.82
N PRO A 142 -6.18 -31.86 53.41
CA PRO A 142 -6.00 -31.88 54.86
C PRO A 142 -5.58 -30.49 55.35
N VAL A 143 -6.33 -29.96 56.32
CA VAL A 143 -6.04 -28.68 56.98
C VAL A 143 -4.82 -28.89 57.88
N ASP A 144 -3.70 -28.29 57.49
CA ASP A 144 -2.50 -28.18 58.32
C ASP A 144 -2.71 -27.02 59.31
N PRO A 145 -2.66 -27.21 60.64
CA PRO A 145 -2.75 -26.12 61.58
C PRO A 145 -1.41 -25.38 61.64
N GLY A 146 -1.16 -24.53 60.64
CA GLY A 146 -0.06 -23.58 60.60
C GLY A 146 -0.46 -22.21 61.17
N PRO A 147 0.50 -21.42 61.71
CA PRO A 147 0.22 -20.31 62.62
C PRO A 147 -0.33 -19.06 61.92
N ASP A 148 -1.10 -18.32 62.70
CA ASP A 148 -1.64 -16.96 62.56
C ASP A 148 -1.20 -16.13 61.33
N GLU A 149 -2.19 -15.63 60.58
CA GLU A 149 -2.06 -14.48 59.68
C GLU A 149 -1.47 -13.28 60.44
N PRO A 150 -0.47 -12.59 59.87
CA PRO A 150 -0.75 -11.27 59.30
C PRO A 150 0.05 -11.01 57.98
N ASP A 151 -0.37 -10.16 57.04
CA ASP A 151 -0.36 -8.69 57.12
C ASP A 151 -1.01 -8.03 55.86
N PRO A 152 -1.29 -6.69 55.88
CA PRO A 152 -2.08 -5.91 54.90
C PRO A 152 -1.32 -5.67 53.57
N PRO A 153 -1.91 -5.02 52.52
CA PRO A 153 -1.39 -5.14 51.16
C PRO A 153 0.05 -4.61 51.05
N THR A 154 0.90 -5.46 50.47
CA THR A 154 2.32 -5.23 50.22
C THR A 154 2.54 -3.95 49.38
N PRO A 155 3.55 -3.11 49.70
CA PRO A 155 3.92 -1.97 48.87
C PRO A 155 4.25 -2.41 47.43
N SER A 156 3.72 -1.68 46.45
CA SER A 156 3.91 -1.89 45.01
C SER A 156 5.38 -1.67 44.61
N ASP A 157 6.09 -2.76 44.33
CA ASP A 157 7.37 -2.68 43.61
C ASP A 157 7.10 -2.27 42.15
N ASN A 158 7.62 -1.10 41.75
CA ASN A 158 7.59 -0.55 40.39
C ASN A 158 8.30 -1.49 39.39
N GLU A 159 7.61 -2.52 38.90
CA GLU A 159 8.36 -3.71 38.49
C GLU A 159 8.81 -3.76 37.03
N TYR A 160 8.15 -3.13 36.07
CA TYR A 160 8.58 -3.22 34.67
C TYR A 160 8.26 -1.96 33.84
N ILE A 161 9.01 -1.77 32.76
CA ILE A 161 8.64 -0.91 31.64
C ILE A 161 8.35 -1.83 30.45
N TYR A 162 7.28 -1.52 29.72
CA TYR A 162 6.93 -2.22 28.48
C TYR A 162 7.07 -1.24 27.33
N TYR A 163 7.71 -1.65 26.24
CA TYR A 163 7.81 -0.80 25.07
C TYR A 163 7.88 -1.58 23.76
N GLY A 164 7.37 -0.99 22.69
CA GLY A 164 7.47 -1.57 21.35
C GLY A 164 6.27 -1.24 20.47
N ILE A 165 5.79 -2.24 19.72
CA ILE A 165 4.69 -2.09 18.76
C ILE A 165 3.51 -3.01 19.09
N ILE A 166 2.30 -2.45 19.07
CA ILE A 166 1.05 -3.18 18.94
C ILE A 166 0.57 -3.00 17.48
N PRO A 167 0.59 -4.06 16.64
CA PRO A 167 0.15 -3.94 15.26
C PRO A 167 -1.34 -3.61 15.17
N PHE A 168 -1.75 -2.90 14.12
CA PHE A 168 -3.15 -2.56 13.91
C PHE A 168 -4.06 -3.80 13.97
N ALA A 169 -3.62 -4.90 13.35
CA ALA A 169 -4.35 -6.17 13.33
C ALA A 169 -4.53 -6.82 14.72
N ALA A 170 -3.66 -6.52 15.70
CA ALA A 170 -3.77 -6.99 17.07
C ALA A 170 -4.86 -6.25 17.86
N THR A 171 -5.24 -5.05 17.41
CA THR A 171 -6.29 -4.26 18.06
C THR A 171 -7.70 -4.72 17.69
N GLY A 172 -7.86 -5.52 16.62
CA GLY A 172 -9.16 -5.83 16.03
C GLY A 172 -9.85 -4.62 15.37
N GLY A 173 -9.10 -3.54 15.13
CA GLY A 173 -9.59 -2.36 14.45
C GLY A 173 -9.90 -2.59 12.97
N SER A 174 -10.75 -1.72 12.42
CA SER A 174 -11.11 -1.69 11.00
C SER A 174 -10.79 -0.34 10.39
N TYR A 175 -10.55 -0.29 9.09
CA TYR A 175 -10.29 0.97 8.40
C TYR A 175 -11.58 1.79 8.29
N GLY A 176 -11.61 2.98 8.91
CA GLY A 176 -12.76 3.89 8.94
C GLY A 176 -12.81 4.67 10.26
N ALA A 177 -13.53 5.80 10.29
CA ALA A 177 -13.52 6.75 11.42
C ALA A 177 -13.83 6.11 12.80
N GLU A 178 -14.65 5.07 12.84
CA GLU A 178 -15.04 4.37 14.09
C GLU A 178 -14.25 3.08 14.37
N GLY A 179 -13.38 2.67 13.45
CA GLY A 179 -12.67 1.40 13.53
C GLY A 179 -11.30 1.47 14.21
N HIS A 180 -10.77 2.68 14.45
CA HIS A 180 -9.51 2.90 15.16
C HIS A 180 -9.72 2.92 16.68
N LYS A 181 -8.72 2.47 17.45
CA LYS A 181 -8.76 2.49 18.91
C LYS A 181 -7.93 3.63 19.44
N LYS A 182 -8.49 4.42 20.34
CA LYS A 182 -7.73 5.41 21.11
C LYS A 182 -6.75 4.72 22.02
N TYR A 183 -5.71 5.42 22.44
CA TYR A 183 -4.75 4.87 23.41
C TYR A 183 -5.42 4.48 24.74
N THR A 184 -6.50 5.16 25.13
CA THR A 184 -7.33 4.80 26.30
C THR A 184 -8.12 3.50 26.13
N GLU A 185 -8.23 2.98 24.91
CA GLU A 185 -8.98 1.76 24.57
C GLU A 185 -8.05 0.57 24.29
N LEU A 186 -6.73 0.78 24.30
CA LEU A 186 -5.76 -0.30 24.21
C LEU A 186 -5.81 -1.13 25.49
N THR A 187 -5.65 -2.44 25.35
CA THR A 187 -5.81 -3.40 26.46
C THR A 187 -4.58 -4.27 26.62
N GLU A 188 -4.43 -4.87 27.80
CA GLU A 188 -3.39 -5.86 28.09
C GLU A 188 -3.40 -7.03 27.10
N ASN A 189 -4.58 -7.47 26.64
CA ASN A 189 -4.68 -8.54 25.64
C ASN A 189 -4.06 -8.15 24.30
N MET A 190 -4.17 -6.88 23.90
CA MET A 190 -3.54 -6.38 22.66
C MET A 190 -2.03 -6.25 22.83
N LEU A 191 -1.57 -5.84 24.01
CA LEU A 191 -0.14 -5.83 24.37
C LEU A 191 0.46 -7.25 24.32
N LYS A 192 -0.28 -8.24 24.83
CA LYS A 192 0.14 -9.67 24.92
C LYS A 192 -0.21 -10.50 23.67
N ASP A 193 -0.81 -9.91 22.64
CA ASP A 193 -1.10 -10.60 21.37
C ASP A 193 0.20 -11.11 20.74
N SER A 194 0.18 -12.30 20.15
CA SER A 194 1.37 -12.93 19.57
C SER A 194 1.98 -12.17 18.39
N ARG A 195 1.23 -11.24 17.78
CA ARG A 195 1.72 -10.35 16.73
C ARG A 195 2.39 -9.10 17.30
N SER A 196 2.10 -8.74 18.55
CA SER A 196 2.69 -7.60 19.23
C SER A 196 4.16 -7.84 19.54
N ARG A 197 4.97 -6.81 19.33
CA ARG A 197 6.42 -6.84 19.50
C ARG A 197 6.76 -5.96 20.69
N ILE A 198 6.52 -6.50 21.88
CA ILE A 198 6.68 -5.79 23.14
C ILE A 198 7.92 -6.31 23.87
N THR A 199 8.78 -5.40 24.27
CA THR A 199 9.88 -5.66 25.18
C THR A 199 9.42 -5.34 26.60
N LYS A 200 9.61 -6.29 27.52
CA LYS A 200 9.38 -6.11 28.97
C LYS A 200 10.73 -6.12 29.67
N ILE A 201 11.06 -5.05 30.37
CA ILE A 201 12.31 -4.94 31.15
C ILE A 201 12.01 -4.42 32.55
N LYS A 202 12.87 -4.71 33.52
CA LYS A 202 12.77 -4.09 34.84
C LYS A 202 12.80 -2.57 34.69
N ALA A 203 11.98 -1.85 35.46
CA ALA A 203 11.86 -0.41 35.31
C ALA A 203 13.21 0.30 35.57
N GLN A 204 13.65 1.09 34.60
CA GLN A 204 14.91 1.83 34.60
C GLN A 204 14.87 2.96 33.56
N THR A 205 15.80 3.91 33.65
CA THR A 205 16.00 4.91 32.59
C THR A 205 16.45 4.24 31.29
N LEU A 206 16.01 4.76 30.15
CA LEU A 206 16.38 4.32 28.82
C LEU A 206 16.97 5.49 28.04
N GLY A 207 18.19 5.30 27.53
CA GLY A 207 18.75 6.15 26.48
C GLY A 207 17.98 6.00 25.16
N LYS A 208 18.54 6.53 24.07
CA LYS A 208 17.89 6.46 22.74
C LYS A 208 17.54 5.02 22.37
N THR A 209 16.26 4.68 22.43
CA THR A 209 15.76 3.30 22.32
C THR A 209 14.73 3.22 21.21
N SER A 210 14.94 2.30 20.26
CA SER A 210 14.00 2.06 19.16
C SER A 210 12.77 1.29 19.64
N LEU A 211 11.58 1.71 19.21
CA LEU A 211 10.33 0.97 19.42
C LEU A 211 10.07 -0.08 18.34
N GLY A 212 10.83 -0.06 17.23
CA GLY A 212 10.70 -1.01 16.13
C GLY A 212 11.27 -0.44 14.84
N LYS A 213 11.95 -1.26 14.05
CA LYS A 213 12.54 -0.84 12.77
C LYS A 213 11.46 -0.48 11.76
N GLU A 214 11.73 0.50 10.90
CA GLU A 214 10.82 0.90 9.81
C GLU A 214 10.36 -0.31 8.99
N SER A 215 11.28 -1.20 8.64
CA SER A 215 11.01 -2.45 7.88
C SER A 215 10.12 -3.47 8.60
N THR A 216 9.81 -3.25 9.87
CA THR A 216 8.96 -4.10 10.70
C THR A 216 7.67 -3.43 11.12
N THR A 217 7.52 -2.13 10.87
CA THR A 217 6.32 -1.35 11.18
C THR A 217 5.43 -1.18 9.95
N SER A 218 4.14 -1.00 10.17
CA SER A 218 3.14 -0.75 9.12
C SER A 218 2.34 0.51 9.40
N PHE A 219 1.67 1.02 8.37
CA PHE A 219 0.58 1.99 8.55
C PHE A 219 -0.40 1.47 9.61
N ALA A 220 -0.85 2.36 10.49
CA ALA A 220 -1.79 2.11 11.57
C ALA A 220 -1.27 1.33 12.79
N ASP A 221 0.00 0.95 12.82
CA ASP A 221 0.61 0.36 14.02
C ASP A 221 0.67 1.39 15.16
N TYR A 222 0.54 0.91 16.40
CA TYR A 222 0.68 1.72 17.61
C TYR A 222 2.07 1.50 18.19
N THR A 223 2.85 2.58 18.30
CA THR A 223 4.03 2.57 19.16
C THR A 223 3.58 2.74 20.60
N ILE A 224 4.15 1.99 21.53
CA ILE A 224 3.71 2.06 22.93
C ILE A 224 4.89 2.03 23.89
N VAL A 225 4.80 2.82 24.96
CA VAL A 225 5.64 2.76 26.15
C VAL A 225 4.73 2.83 27.37
N LEU A 226 4.90 1.88 28.29
CA LEU A 226 4.20 1.81 29.57
C LEU A 226 5.22 2.00 30.68
N VAL A 227 5.03 3.04 31.50
CA VAL A 227 5.81 3.27 32.72
C VAL A 227 4.85 3.21 33.93
N PRO A 228 5.27 2.67 35.09
CA PRO A 228 4.41 2.59 36.27
C PRO A 228 3.80 3.95 36.61
N GLU A 229 2.51 4.00 36.94
CA GLU A 229 1.80 5.26 37.18
C GLU A 229 2.43 6.07 38.33
N ASP A 230 2.80 5.37 39.41
CA ASP A 230 3.41 5.94 40.62
C ASP A 230 4.92 6.23 40.48
N SER A 231 5.49 6.07 39.29
CA SER A 231 6.91 6.39 39.04
C SER A 231 7.08 7.83 38.55
N ASP A 232 8.26 8.40 38.79
CA ASP A 232 8.65 9.72 38.28
C ASP A 232 9.13 9.70 36.82
N TYR A 233 9.07 8.55 36.15
CA TYR A 233 9.58 8.41 34.78
C TYR A 233 8.85 9.34 33.81
N VAL A 234 9.61 9.99 32.94
CA VAL A 234 9.09 10.80 31.83
C VAL A 234 9.55 10.19 30.52
N VAL A 235 8.60 9.93 29.61
CA VAL A 235 8.92 9.40 28.30
C VAL A 235 8.89 10.52 27.27
N THR A 236 9.94 10.62 26.46
CA THR A 236 10.04 11.57 25.36
C THR A 236 10.44 10.89 24.06
N MET A 237 10.08 11.48 22.94
CA MET A 237 10.43 11.03 21.59
C MET A 237 11.66 11.78 21.07
N ASP A 238 12.53 11.08 20.34
CA ASP A 238 13.62 11.71 19.59
C ASP A 238 13.06 12.52 18.42
N ASN A 239 13.48 13.78 18.28
CA ASN A 239 13.00 14.65 17.20
C ASN A 239 13.77 14.51 15.88
N GLY A 240 14.69 13.55 15.77
CA GLY A 240 15.55 13.35 14.60
C GLY A 240 16.70 14.37 14.45
N LEU A 241 16.75 15.39 15.31
CA LEU A 241 17.77 16.44 15.35
C LEU A 241 18.64 16.38 16.61
N GLY A 242 18.57 15.28 17.36
CA GLY A 242 19.29 15.07 18.62
C GLY A 242 18.63 15.69 19.85
N GLY A 243 17.38 16.16 19.73
CA GLY A 243 16.57 16.67 20.83
C GLY A 243 15.46 15.70 21.26
N LYS A 244 14.88 15.98 22.43
CA LYS A 244 13.75 15.25 23.02
C LYS A 244 12.47 16.09 22.92
N VAL A 245 11.35 15.48 22.53
CA VAL A 245 10.04 16.14 22.43
C VAL A 245 8.94 15.28 23.06
N GLN A 246 7.84 15.91 23.45
CA GLN A 246 6.65 15.20 23.93
C GLN A 246 5.93 14.48 22.77
N PHE A 247 5.14 13.46 23.11
CA PHE A 247 4.24 12.86 22.15
C PHE A 247 3.08 13.82 21.85
N ASN A 248 2.71 13.92 20.57
CA ASN A 248 1.50 14.64 20.19
C ASN A 248 0.29 13.75 20.50
N GLU A 249 -0.66 14.26 21.28
CA GLU A 249 -1.89 13.55 21.63
C GLU A 249 -2.97 13.65 20.53
N GLU A 250 -2.93 14.73 19.74
CA GLU A 250 -3.89 15.05 18.69
C GLU A 250 -3.30 14.73 17.32
N ILE A 251 -3.26 13.44 17.02
CA ILE A 251 -2.80 12.90 15.72
C ILE A 251 -4.03 12.51 14.90
N CYS A 252 -3.94 12.63 13.58
CA CYS A 252 -4.99 12.31 12.60
C CYS A 252 -6.17 13.31 12.50
N GLY A 253 -6.18 14.41 13.25
CA GLY A 253 -7.27 15.40 13.19
C GLY A 253 -8.46 15.07 14.11
N PRO A 254 -9.39 16.01 14.29
CA PRO A 254 -10.44 15.93 15.32
C PRO A 254 -11.41 14.75 15.12
N GLU A 255 -11.59 14.27 13.89
CA GLU A 255 -12.52 13.19 13.57
C GLU A 255 -12.05 11.80 14.01
N PHE A 256 -10.75 11.61 14.27
CA PHE A 256 -10.20 10.35 14.79
C PHE A 256 -10.00 10.36 16.31
N GLY A 257 -10.10 11.53 16.96
CA GLY A 257 -9.89 11.68 18.39
C GLY A 257 -8.42 11.53 18.82
N GLN A 258 -8.19 11.21 20.10
CA GLN A 258 -6.85 11.18 20.69
C GLN A 258 -6.07 9.91 20.27
N MET A 259 -5.39 10.01 19.13
CA MET A 259 -4.59 8.93 18.50
C MET A 259 -3.11 8.95 18.91
N GLY A 260 -2.74 9.77 19.89
CA GLY A 260 -1.46 9.68 20.59
C GLY A 260 -1.65 9.69 22.10
N ALA A 261 -0.61 9.35 22.83
CA ALA A 261 -0.59 9.42 24.29
C ALA A 261 0.74 9.97 24.78
N ASN A 262 0.68 10.86 25.77
CA ASN A 262 1.82 11.47 26.42
C ASN A 262 1.72 11.32 27.94
N GLY A 263 1.33 10.13 28.40
CA GLY A 263 1.12 9.81 29.82
C GLY A 263 -0.29 10.10 30.34
N ASN A 264 -1.19 10.59 29.48
CA ASN A 264 -2.58 10.94 29.79
C ASN A 264 -3.55 9.74 29.78
N ALA A 265 -3.13 8.61 29.19
CA ALA A 265 -3.90 7.37 29.20
C ALA A 265 -3.32 6.38 30.22
N ILE A 266 -4.20 5.57 30.84
CA ILE A 266 -3.83 4.55 31.82
C ILE A 266 -4.16 3.16 31.28
N MET A 267 -3.22 2.23 31.39
CA MET A 267 -3.42 0.81 31.10
C MET A 267 -3.12 -0.01 32.35
N VAL A 268 -3.95 -1.02 32.62
CA VAL A 268 -3.70 -2.00 33.68
C VAL A 268 -3.08 -3.25 33.07
N VAL A 269 -1.90 -3.65 33.55
CA VAL A 269 -1.20 -4.88 33.15
C VAL A 269 -0.84 -5.66 34.41
N ASP A 270 -1.26 -6.91 34.50
CA ASP A 270 -1.05 -7.78 35.67
C ASP A 270 -1.43 -7.09 37.01
N LYS A 271 -2.55 -6.34 37.01
CA LYS A 271 -3.09 -5.52 38.14
C LYS A 271 -2.29 -4.28 38.51
N VAL A 272 -1.22 -3.95 37.80
CA VAL A 272 -0.44 -2.72 37.98
C VAL A 272 -0.89 -1.66 36.97
N ARG A 273 -1.02 -0.40 37.40
CA ARG A 273 -1.42 0.73 36.56
C ARG A 273 -0.21 1.40 35.92
N TYR A 274 -0.30 1.69 34.62
CA TYR A 274 0.76 2.29 33.83
C TYR A 274 0.28 3.53 33.11
N ARG A 275 1.10 4.58 33.11
CA ARG A 275 0.97 5.71 32.18
C ARG A 275 1.40 5.27 30.80
N VAL A 276 0.57 5.55 29.80
CA VAL A 276 0.76 5.15 28.42
C VAL A 276 1.33 6.31 27.61
N TYR A 277 2.37 6.04 26.83
CA TYR A 277 2.95 6.95 25.85
C TYR A 277 2.99 6.27 24.49
N GLY A 278 2.85 7.03 23.41
CA GLY A 278 2.89 6.46 22.08
C GLY A 278 2.28 7.34 21.00
N VAL A 279 2.55 6.95 19.76
CA VAL A 279 1.99 7.55 18.54
C VAL A 279 1.46 6.47 17.61
N TYR A 280 0.26 6.70 17.09
CA TYR A 280 -0.29 5.97 15.95
C TYR A 280 0.49 6.30 14.67
N LEU A 281 1.00 5.27 13.98
CA LEU A 281 1.85 5.46 12.81
C LEU A 281 1.04 5.76 11.53
N LEU A 282 1.25 6.96 10.98
CA LEU A 282 0.69 7.37 9.68
C LEU A 282 1.47 6.82 8.48
N PHE A 283 2.65 6.26 8.72
CA PHE A 283 3.50 5.59 7.74
C PHE A 283 4.49 4.70 8.51
N PRO A 284 5.00 3.61 7.90
CA PRO A 284 6.09 2.83 8.47
C PRO A 284 7.23 3.75 8.93
N SER A 285 7.71 3.58 10.17
CA SER A 285 8.70 4.47 10.78
C SER A 285 9.42 3.77 11.92
N GLU A 286 10.68 4.11 12.12
CA GLU A 286 11.40 3.79 13.36
C GLU A 286 11.34 4.97 14.32
N ILE A 287 10.54 4.81 15.39
CA ILE A 287 10.42 5.81 16.45
C ILE A 287 11.42 5.48 17.56
N PHE A 288 12.19 6.49 17.97
CA PHE A 288 13.09 6.39 19.11
C PHE A 288 12.54 7.17 20.30
N ILE A 289 12.72 6.61 21.49
CA ILE A 289 12.30 7.22 22.76
C ILE A 289 13.44 7.30 23.76
N TYR A 290 13.20 8.08 24.80
CA TYR A 290 13.97 8.13 26.03
C TYR A 290 13.01 7.95 27.20
N VAL A 291 13.48 7.27 28.25
CA VAL A 291 12.81 7.24 29.56
C VAL A 291 13.79 7.83 30.56
N ASP A 292 13.46 8.99 31.10
CA ASP A 292 14.25 9.71 32.09
C ASP A 292 13.65 9.60 33.49
#